data_AF-A0A2H5XRH6-F1
#
_entry.id   AF-A0A2H5XRH6-F1
#
_cell.length_a   1.000
_cell.length_b   1.000
_cell.length_c   1.000
_cell.angle_alpha   90.00
_cell.angle_beta   90.00
_cell.angle_gamma   90.00
#
_symmetry.space_group_name_H-M   'P 1'
#
loop_
_entity.id
_entity.type
_entity.pdbx_description
1 polymer ?
#
loop_
_entity_poly.entity_id
_entity_poly.type
_entity_poly.pdbx_seq_one_letter_code
_entity_poly.pdbx_strand_id
1 'polypeptide(L)'
;MQKIIKTTGILIALLPFFFDFFTFSPSGYCQDRRYERYDMIMREISDLKKEVGEIKGELRQINKRFEDINKRFEDIDKRFEIIDKRFEDINKRLDDLKDIMKGIFGGMVLLVASVITFAFWDRRTIIRRSVEESRKVIEEGLRFKDVINVLKDMAKEDERLEKIMKRYGFL
;
A
#
# COMPACT_ATOMS: atom_id res chain seq x y z
N MET A 1 23.39 -111.28 65.77
CA MET A 1 22.41 -110.16 65.73
C MET A 1 22.98 -108.80 65.33
N GLN A 2 24.30 -108.53 65.39
CA GLN A 2 24.84 -107.20 65.00
C GLN A 2 24.88 -106.89 63.49
N LYS A 3 24.95 -107.90 62.60
CA LYS A 3 25.02 -107.66 61.15
C LYS A 3 23.73 -107.05 60.57
N ILE A 4 22.56 -107.44 61.10
CA ILE A 4 21.25 -106.97 60.61
C ILE A 4 21.02 -105.49 60.93
N ILE A 5 21.53 -105.00 62.06
CA ILE A 5 21.38 -103.60 62.51
C ILE A 5 22.22 -102.64 61.65
N LYS A 6 23.38 -103.07 61.14
CA LYS A 6 24.20 -102.24 60.23
C LYS A 6 23.58 -102.09 58.84
N THR A 7 22.96 -103.16 58.31
CA THR A 7 22.32 -103.12 56.98
C THR A 7 21.04 -102.27 56.98
N THR A 8 20.27 -102.29 58.06
CA THR A 8 19.08 -101.43 58.19
C THR A 8 19.42 -99.95 58.34
N GLY A 9 20.51 -99.63 59.05
CA GLY A 9 20.97 -98.23 59.19
C GLY A 9 21.40 -97.58 57.86
N ILE A 10 22.08 -98.33 56.98
CA ILE A 10 22.51 -97.83 55.66
C ILE A 10 21.30 -97.62 54.73
N LEU A 11 20.30 -98.52 54.77
CA LEU A 11 19.08 -98.38 53.98
C LEU A 11 18.28 -97.12 54.38
N ILE A 12 18.19 -96.82 55.68
CA ILE A 12 17.48 -95.64 56.19
C ILE A 12 18.23 -94.34 55.88
N ALA A 13 19.57 -94.35 55.90
CA ALA A 13 20.37 -93.18 55.55
C ALA A 13 20.31 -92.82 54.05
N LEU A 14 20.07 -93.80 53.17
CA LEU A 14 19.95 -93.58 51.72
C LEU A 14 18.52 -93.30 51.25
N LEU A 15 17.50 -93.56 52.08
CA LEU A 15 16.10 -93.25 51.78
C LEU A 15 15.85 -91.78 51.40
N PRO A 16 16.39 -90.75 52.10
CA PRO A 16 16.21 -89.37 51.65
C PRO A 16 16.90 -89.08 50.31
N PHE A 17 18.07 -89.69 50.06
CA PHE A 17 18.81 -89.55 48.79
C PHE A 17 18.07 -90.19 47.61
N PHE A 18 17.37 -91.30 47.85
CA PHE A 18 16.57 -92.00 46.84
C PHE A 18 15.19 -91.34 46.63
N PHE A 19 14.63 -90.74 47.68
CA PHE A 19 13.38 -89.99 47.61
C PHE A 19 13.56 -88.68 46.82
N ASP A 20 14.68 -87.98 46.98
CA ASP A 20 15.02 -86.82 46.14
C ASP A 20 15.25 -87.22 44.67
N PHE A 21 15.81 -88.39 44.40
CA PHE A 21 15.99 -88.90 43.03
C PHE A 21 14.66 -89.30 42.35
N PHE A 22 13.68 -89.81 43.10
CA PHE A 22 12.40 -90.27 42.54
C PHE A 22 11.30 -89.19 42.55
N THR A 23 11.46 -88.13 43.35
CA THR A 23 10.53 -86.97 43.38
C THR A 23 11.04 -85.74 42.66
N PHE A 24 12.30 -85.74 42.19
CA PHE A 24 12.74 -84.83 41.14
C PHE A 24 12.13 -85.25 39.80
N SER A 25 10.80 -85.13 39.71
CA SER A 25 10.14 -84.90 38.44
C SER A 25 10.64 -83.53 37.99
N PRO A 26 11.42 -83.45 36.90
CA PRO A 26 11.64 -82.17 36.25
C PRO A 26 10.30 -81.83 35.61
N SER A 27 9.38 -81.26 36.39
CA SER A 27 8.23 -80.57 35.81
C SER A 27 8.85 -79.40 35.05
N GLY A 28 9.08 -79.63 33.75
CA GLY A 28 9.65 -78.65 32.86
C GLY A 28 8.85 -77.37 32.99
N TYR A 29 9.48 -76.35 33.57
CA TYR A 29 9.12 -74.98 33.26
C TYR A 29 9.47 -74.80 31.78
N CYS A 30 8.53 -75.15 30.90
CA CYS A 30 8.56 -74.74 29.51
C CYS A 30 8.56 -73.21 29.53
N GLN A 31 9.73 -72.61 29.38
CA GLN A 31 9.87 -71.18 29.12
C GLN A 31 9.26 -70.92 27.74
N ASP A 32 7.96 -70.63 27.72
CA ASP A 32 7.21 -70.38 26.50
C ASP A 32 7.72 -69.07 25.90
N ARG A 33 8.38 -69.14 24.73
CA ARG A 33 8.87 -67.98 23.96
C ARG A 33 7.79 -66.92 23.70
N ARG A 34 6.50 -67.24 23.91
CA ARG A 34 5.42 -66.25 23.90
C ARG A 34 5.59 -65.18 24.98
N TYR A 35 6.05 -65.48 26.20
CA TYR A 35 6.21 -64.49 27.27
C TYR A 35 7.33 -63.48 26.98
N GLU A 36 8.45 -63.93 26.42
CA GLU A 36 9.53 -63.04 25.99
C GLU A 36 9.07 -62.07 24.89
N ARG A 37 8.18 -62.54 23.99
CA ARG A 37 7.55 -61.69 22.98
C ARG A 37 6.57 -60.70 23.60
N TYR A 38 5.78 -61.10 24.61
CA TYR A 38 4.91 -60.17 25.35
C TYR A 38 5.71 -59.09 26.08
N ASP A 39 6.81 -59.45 26.74
CA ASP A 39 7.67 -58.49 27.45
C ASP A 39 8.32 -57.49 26.48
N MET A 40 8.75 -57.94 25.30
CA MET A 40 9.28 -57.07 24.25
C MET A 40 8.21 -56.09 23.75
N ILE A 41 7.01 -56.59 23.43
CA ILE A 41 5.88 -55.77 22.98
C ILE A 41 5.47 -54.76 24.07
N MET A 42 5.46 -55.17 25.34
CA MET A 42 5.10 -54.27 26.44
C MET A 42 6.13 -53.15 26.64
N ARG A 43 7.43 -53.42 26.41
CA ARG A 43 8.47 -52.38 26.41
C ARG A 43 8.25 -51.39 25.27
N GLU A 44 8.04 -51.88 24.05
CA GLU A 44 7.76 -51.02 22.88
C GLU A 44 6.50 -50.15 23.10
N ILE A 45 5.43 -50.72 23.65
CA ILE A 45 4.21 -49.96 23.99
C ILE A 45 4.50 -48.88 25.05
N SER A 46 5.37 -49.16 26.03
CA SER A 46 5.75 -48.21 27.06
C SER A 46 6.56 -47.05 26.48
N ASP A 47 7.51 -47.34 25.59
CA ASP A 47 8.32 -46.34 24.89
C ASP A 47 7.44 -45.48 23.98
N LEU A 48 6.56 -46.09 23.18
CA LEU A 48 5.58 -45.38 22.35
C LEU A 48 4.66 -44.49 23.19
N LYS A 49 4.20 -44.96 24.35
CA LYS A 49 3.35 -44.16 25.24
C LYS A 49 4.09 -42.94 25.80
N LYS A 50 5.39 -43.08 26.05
CA LYS A 50 6.24 -41.98 26.48
C LYS A 50 6.42 -40.94 25.37
N GLU A 51 6.74 -41.37 24.16
CA GLU A 51 6.86 -40.49 22.97
C GLU A 51 5.55 -39.74 22.69
N VAL A 52 4.40 -40.42 22.72
CA VAL A 52 3.09 -39.79 22.56
C VAL A 52 2.81 -38.77 23.68
N GLY A 53 3.27 -39.05 24.91
CA GLY A 53 3.20 -38.13 26.03
C GLY A 53 4.00 -36.85 25.80
N GLU A 54 5.22 -36.98 25.27
CA GLU A 54 6.11 -35.86 24.92
C GLU A 54 5.50 -35.02 23.79
N ILE A 55 5.05 -35.65 22.70
CA ILE A 55 4.36 -34.97 21.58
C ILE A 55 3.13 -34.20 22.08
N LYS A 56 2.33 -34.79 22.96
CA LYS A 56 1.17 -34.10 23.55
C LYS A 56 1.57 -32.88 24.37
N GLY A 57 2.72 -32.94 25.04
CA GLY A 57 3.32 -31.81 25.76
C GLY A 57 3.72 -30.68 24.81
N GLU A 58 4.41 -31.01 23.72
CA GLU A 58 4.80 -30.05 22.69
C GLU A 58 3.59 -29.40 22.01
N LEU A 59 2.58 -30.18 21.64
CA LEU A 59 1.34 -29.66 21.06
C LEU A 59 0.63 -28.67 21.98
N ARG A 60 0.64 -28.90 23.30
CA ARG A 60 0.09 -27.95 24.27
C ARG A 60 0.90 -26.65 24.31
N GLN A 61 2.21 -26.71 24.20
CA GLN A 61 3.05 -25.50 24.14
C GLN A 61 2.82 -24.74 22.83
N ILE A 62 2.70 -25.45 21.71
CA ILE A 62 2.38 -24.88 20.40
C ILE A 62 1.02 -24.17 20.46
N ASN A 63 -0.02 -24.81 21.01
CA ASN A 63 -1.33 -24.20 21.15
C ASN A 63 -1.30 -22.91 21.97
N LYS A 64 -0.57 -22.87 23.10
CA LYS A 64 -0.38 -21.64 23.87
C LYS A 64 0.28 -20.52 23.06
N ARG A 65 1.33 -20.85 22.30
CA ARG A 65 1.99 -19.87 21.43
C ARG A 65 1.04 -19.36 20.34
N PHE A 66 0.20 -20.23 19.77
CA PHE A 66 -0.83 -19.83 18.81
C PHE A 66 -1.88 -18.90 19.43
N GLU A 67 -2.34 -19.18 20.64
CA GLU A 67 -3.25 -18.28 21.37
C GLU A 67 -2.63 -16.89 21.59
N ASP A 68 -1.36 -16.83 21.99
CA ASP A 68 -0.65 -15.56 22.15
C ASP A 68 -0.46 -14.83 20.82
N ILE A 69 -0.18 -15.55 19.73
CA ILE A 69 -0.11 -14.99 18.39
C ILE A 69 -1.47 -14.40 17.97
N ASN A 70 -2.56 -15.13 18.21
CA ASN A 70 -3.92 -14.65 17.89
C ASN A 70 -4.25 -13.36 18.64
N LYS A 71 -3.93 -13.26 19.92
CA LYS A 71 -4.11 -12.02 20.69
C LYS A 71 -3.33 -10.85 20.11
N ARG A 72 -2.10 -11.09 19.64
CA ARG A 72 -1.28 -10.05 19.00
C ARG A 72 -1.86 -9.62 17.66
N PHE A 73 -2.43 -10.55 16.89
CA PHE A 73 -3.15 -10.21 15.66
C PHE A 73 -4.40 -9.37 15.94
N GLU A 74 -5.20 -9.71 16.96
CA GLU A 74 -6.35 -8.89 17.36
C GLU A 74 -5.95 -7.46 17.77
N ASP A 75 -4.80 -7.30 18.46
CA ASP A 75 -4.27 -5.98 18.80
C ASP A 75 -3.80 -5.20 17.55
N ILE A 76 -3.17 -5.89 16.60
CA ILE A 76 -2.76 -5.32 15.31
C ILE A 76 -4.00 -4.83 14.54
N ASP A 77 -5.06 -5.62 14.47
CA ASP A 77 -6.30 -5.26 13.78
C ASP A 77 -6.92 -3.99 14.37
N LYS A 78 -7.01 -3.89 15.71
CA LYS A 78 -7.48 -2.68 16.39
C LYS A 78 -6.63 -1.46 16.05
N ARG A 79 -5.30 -1.62 15.96
CA ARG A 79 -4.40 -0.53 15.59
C ARG A 79 -4.60 -0.09 14.14
N PHE A 80 -4.87 -1.04 13.23
CA PHE A 80 -5.20 -0.72 11.84
C PHE A 80 -6.53 0.05 11.73
N GLU A 81 -7.57 -0.34 12.46
CA GLU A 81 -8.84 0.43 12.48
C GLU A 81 -8.64 1.89 12.93
N ILE A 82 -7.76 2.12 13.92
CA ILE A 82 -7.43 3.49 14.36
C ILE A 82 -6.69 4.25 13.26
N ILE A 83 -5.76 3.59 12.56
CA ILE A 83 -5.02 4.17 11.45
C ILE A 83 -5.99 4.56 10.33
N ASP A 84 -6.93 3.70 9.96
CA ASP A 84 -7.93 3.97 8.93
C ASP A 84 -8.77 5.20 9.27
N LYS A 85 -9.26 5.31 10.51
CA LYS A 85 -9.98 6.51 10.98
C LYS A 85 -9.15 7.78 10.87
N ARG A 86 -7.84 7.71 11.16
CA ARG A 86 -6.94 8.86 11.01
C ARG A 86 -6.72 9.22 9.55
N PHE A 87 -6.61 8.25 8.66
CA PHE A 87 -6.52 8.49 7.22
C PHE A 87 -7.80 9.12 6.67
N GLU A 88 -8.97 8.70 7.12
CA GLU A 88 -10.24 9.34 6.76
C GLU A 88 -10.28 10.81 7.21
N ASP A 89 -9.84 11.13 8.43
CA ASP A 89 -9.76 12.53 8.90
C ASP A 89 -8.79 13.36 8.07
N ILE A 90 -7.62 12.80 7.72
CA ILE A 90 -6.65 13.47 6.83
C ILE A 90 -7.25 13.72 5.45
N ASN A 91 -7.96 12.74 4.87
CA ASN A 91 -8.60 12.90 3.57
C ASN A 91 -9.63 14.02 3.57
N LYS A 92 -10.46 14.14 4.62
CA LYS A 92 -11.41 15.26 4.76
C LYS A 92 -10.70 16.61 4.78
N ARG A 93 -9.65 16.75 5.58
CA ARG A 93 -8.85 17.99 5.64
C ARG A 93 -8.20 18.33 4.30
N LEU A 94 -7.73 17.32 3.57
CA LEU A 94 -7.16 17.52 2.23
C LEU A 94 -8.22 17.97 1.22
N ASP A 95 -9.44 17.43 1.30
CA ASP A 95 -10.53 17.86 0.43
C ASP A 95 -10.98 19.28 0.74
N ASP A 96 -11.06 19.67 2.03
CA ASP A 96 -11.32 21.05 2.44
C ASP A 96 -10.24 22.01 1.88
N LEU A 97 -8.96 21.63 1.95
CA LEU A 97 -7.86 22.41 1.39
C LEU A 97 -7.95 22.53 -0.14
N LYS A 98 -8.31 21.45 -0.84
CA LYS A 98 -8.52 21.48 -2.29
C LYS A 98 -9.66 22.43 -2.66
N ASP A 99 -10.73 22.45 -1.88
CA ASP A 99 -11.88 23.29 -2.16
C ASP A 99 -11.58 24.78 -1.92
N ILE A 100 -10.86 25.12 -0.85
CA ILE A 100 -10.34 26.48 -0.64
C ILE A 100 -9.45 26.89 -1.81
N MET A 101 -8.53 26.01 -2.22
CA MET A 101 -7.62 26.27 -3.33
C MET A 101 -8.37 26.53 -4.65
N LYS A 102 -9.37 25.71 -4.99
CA LYS A 102 -10.23 25.94 -6.17
C LYS A 102 -10.95 27.29 -6.08
N GLY A 103 -11.44 27.67 -4.90
CA GLY A 103 -12.08 28.97 -4.68
C GLY A 103 -11.14 30.14 -4.95
N ILE A 104 -9.91 30.09 -4.43
CA ILE A 104 -8.89 31.11 -4.66
C ILE A 104 -8.52 31.20 -6.15
N PHE A 105 -8.26 30.05 -6.80
CA PHE A 105 -7.96 30.02 -8.23
C PHE A 105 -9.11 30.59 -9.07
N GLY A 106 -10.36 30.21 -8.76
CA GLY A 106 -11.54 30.74 -9.44
C GLY A 106 -11.68 32.25 -9.27
N GLY A 107 -11.48 32.75 -8.05
CA GLY A 107 -11.49 34.19 -7.75
C GLY A 107 -10.40 34.94 -8.49
N MET A 108 -9.17 34.44 -8.50
CA MET A 108 -8.04 35.07 -9.19
C MET A 108 -8.28 35.12 -10.71
N VAL A 109 -8.80 34.04 -11.30
CA VAL A 109 -9.15 34.01 -12.73
C VAL A 109 -10.26 35.02 -13.05
N LEU A 110 -11.28 35.16 -12.20
CA LEU A 110 -12.34 36.16 -12.37
C LEU A 110 -11.79 37.60 -12.29
N LEU A 111 -10.89 37.88 -11.35
CA LEU A 111 -10.25 39.19 -11.22
C LEU A 111 -9.37 39.52 -12.44
N VAL A 112 -8.58 38.56 -12.91
CA VAL A 112 -7.75 38.76 -14.10
C VAL A 112 -8.62 38.99 -15.34
N ALA A 113 -9.67 38.18 -15.50
CA ALA A 113 -10.61 38.33 -16.62
C ALA A 113 -11.34 39.68 -16.59
N SER A 114 -11.71 40.19 -15.41
CA SER A 114 -12.36 41.49 -15.28
C SER A 114 -11.43 42.64 -15.70
N VAL A 115 -10.16 42.59 -15.28
CA VAL A 115 -9.14 43.58 -15.67
C VAL A 115 -8.88 43.55 -17.16
N ILE A 116 -8.72 42.36 -17.76
CA ILE A 116 -8.50 42.21 -19.21
C ILE A 116 -9.72 42.74 -19.99
N THR A 117 -10.93 42.39 -19.55
CA THR A 117 -12.18 42.84 -20.18
C THR A 117 -12.31 44.35 -20.10
N PHE A 118 -12.01 44.95 -18.94
CA PHE A 118 -12.03 46.40 -18.76
C PHE A 118 -10.99 47.10 -19.63
N ALA A 119 -9.76 46.59 -19.71
CA ALA A 119 -8.71 47.16 -20.55
C ALA A 119 -9.05 47.10 -22.05
N PHE A 120 -9.66 46.01 -22.51
CA PHE A 120 -10.16 45.90 -23.89
C PHE A 120 -11.33 46.87 -24.15
N TRP A 121 -12.19 47.07 -23.16
CA TRP A 121 -13.31 48.00 -23.26
C TRP A 121 -12.85 49.47 -23.31
N ASP A 122 -11.89 49.85 -22.45
CA ASP A 122 -11.31 51.20 -22.36
C ASP A 122 -10.60 51.62 -23.67
N ARG A 123 -9.86 50.70 -24.30
CA ARG A 123 -9.22 50.97 -25.59
C ARG A 123 -10.24 51.35 -26.69
N ARG A 124 -11.46 50.82 -26.63
CA ARG A 124 -12.49 51.06 -27.65
C ARG A 124 -13.23 52.39 -27.44
N THR A 125 -13.24 52.94 -26.23
CA THR A 125 -13.94 54.19 -25.88
C THR A 125 -13.07 55.42 -26.13
N ILE A 126 -11.76 55.37 -25.88
CA ILE A 126 -10.85 56.53 -26.02
C ILE A 126 -10.61 56.93 -27.48
N ILE A 127 -10.49 55.96 -28.40
CA ILE A 127 -10.19 56.22 -29.82
C ILE A 127 -11.28 57.10 -30.48
N ARG A 128 -12.53 57.04 -30.02
CA ARG A 128 -13.61 57.86 -30.60
C ARG A 128 -13.37 59.35 -30.41
N ARG A 129 -12.80 59.79 -29.28
CA ARG A 129 -12.52 61.21 -29.02
C ARG A 129 -11.33 61.72 -29.81
N SER A 130 -10.25 60.95 -29.93
CA SER A 130 -9.06 61.38 -30.68
C SER A 130 -9.30 61.41 -32.19
N VAL A 131 -10.16 60.54 -32.71
CA VAL A 131 -10.56 60.56 -34.12
C VAL A 131 -11.36 61.82 -34.44
N GLU A 132 -12.18 62.31 -33.51
CA GLU A 132 -13.04 63.49 -33.73
C GLU A 132 -12.27 64.81 -33.64
N GLU A 133 -11.30 64.93 -32.73
CA GLU A 133 -10.34 66.05 -32.70
C GLU A 133 -9.42 66.04 -33.93
N SER A 134 -8.92 64.86 -34.32
CA SER A 134 -8.13 64.72 -35.54
C SER A 134 -8.93 65.07 -36.79
N ARG A 135 -10.25 64.81 -36.79
CA ARG A 135 -11.13 65.17 -37.91
C ARG A 135 -11.29 66.69 -38.05
N LYS A 136 -11.38 67.42 -36.93
CA LYS A 136 -11.42 68.88 -36.92
C LYS A 136 -10.09 69.50 -37.37
N VAL A 137 -8.95 68.94 -36.95
CA VAL A 137 -7.63 69.40 -37.42
C VAL A 137 -7.42 69.11 -38.91
N ILE A 138 -7.99 68.03 -39.43
CA ILE A 138 -7.99 67.72 -40.87
C ILE A 138 -8.98 68.62 -41.64
N GLU A 139 -10.13 68.99 -41.04
CA GLU A 139 -11.06 69.98 -41.59
C GLU A 139 -10.45 71.40 -41.59
N GLU A 140 -9.72 71.82 -40.55
CA GLU A 140 -8.89 73.03 -40.56
C GLU A 140 -7.67 72.89 -41.49
N GLY A 141 -7.28 71.64 -41.78
CA GLY A 141 -6.38 71.23 -42.86
C GLY A 141 -6.92 71.52 -44.26
N LEU A 142 -8.14 72.06 -44.42
CA LEU A 142 -8.60 72.68 -45.68
C LEU A 142 -7.66 73.78 -46.20
N ARG A 143 -6.73 74.28 -45.39
CA ARG A 143 -5.58 75.07 -45.89
C ARG A 143 -4.88 74.40 -47.06
N PHE A 144 -4.87 73.06 -47.15
CA PHE A 144 -4.32 72.36 -48.31
C PHE A 144 -5.14 72.59 -49.59
N LYS A 145 -6.48 72.74 -49.48
CA LYS A 145 -7.32 73.12 -50.63
C LYS A 145 -7.04 74.56 -51.05
N ASP A 146 -6.83 75.46 -50.10
CA ASP A 146 -6.49 76.86 -50.41
C ASP A 146 -5.11 76.96 -51.08
N VAL A 147 -4.11 76.22 -50.57
CA VAL A 147 -2.79 76.10 -51.19
C VAL A 147 -2.88 75.49 -52.59
N ILE A 148 -3.68 74.45 -52.79
CA ILE A 148 -3.91 73.86 -54.13
C ILE A 148 -4.54 74.88 -55.09
N ASN A 149 -5.52 75.67 -54.64
CA ASN A 149 -6.16 76.68 -55.47
C ASN A 149 -5.18 77.80 -55.86
N VAL A 150 -4.38 78.27 -54.90
CA VAL A 150 -3.33 79.27 -55.14
C VAL A 150 -2.25 78.75 -56.11
N LEU A 151 -1.85 77.48 -55.99
CA LEU A 151 -0.93 76.85 -56.93
C LEU A 151 -1.55 76.71 -58.33
N LYS A 152 -2.84 76.38 -58.44
CA LYS A 152 -3.57 76.33 -59.71
C LYS A 152 -3.64 77.67 -60.41
N ASP A 153 -3.81 78.77 -59.67
CA ASP A 153 -3.85 80.10 -60.27
C ASP A 153 -2.46 80.55 -60.73
N MET A 154 -1.40 80.31 -59.95
CA MET A 154 -0.03 80.57 -60.39
C MET A 154 0.39 79.72 -61.60
N ALA A 155 -0.10 78.49 -61.71
CA ALA A 155 0.16 77.63 -62.86
C ALA A 155 -0.47 78.12 -64.18
N LYS A 156 -1.44 79.06 -64.14
CA LYS A 156 -1.96 79.70 -65.36
C LYS A 156 -1.01 80.76 -65.92
N GLU A 157 -0.15 81.32 -65.08
CA GLU A 157 0.76 82.41 -65.43
C GLU A 157 2.20 81.92 -65.67
N ASP A 158 2.61 80.82 -65.03
CA ASP A 158 3.96 80.24 -65.16
C ASP A 158 3.96 78.85 -65.86
N GLU A 159 4.55 78.80 -67.06
CA GLU A 159 4.67 77.59 -67.90
C GLU A 159 5.50 76.47 -67.23
N ARG A 160 6.45 76.82 -66.35
CA ARG A 160 7.26 75.84 -65.61
C ARG A 160 6.43 75.15 -64.54
N LEU A 161 5.59 75.89 -63.83
CA LEU A 161 4.73 75.37 -62.78
C LEU A 161 3.62 74.49 -63.37
N GLU A 162 3.04 74.90 -64.49
CA GLU A 162 2.03 74.14 -65.24
C GLU A 162 2.53 72.73 -65.62
N LYS A 163 3.75 72.63 -66.15
CA LYS A 163 4.37 71.34 -66.52
C LYS A 163 4.56 70.42 -65.31
N ILE A 164 4.92 70.99 -64.16
CA ILE A 164 5.08 70.22 -62.91
C ILE A 164 3.71 69.74 -62.41
N MET A 165 2.68 70.59 -62.41
CA MET A 165 1.34 70.21 -61.95
C MET A 165 0.68 69.16 -62.85
N LYS A 166 0.84 69.25 -64.18
CA LYS A 166 0.38 68.22 -65.14
C LYS A 166 1.07 66.87 -64.92
N ARG A 167 2.36 66.87 -64.59
CA ARG A 167 3.12 65.64 -64.29
C ARG A 167 2.58 64.88 -63.08
N TYR A 168 2.06 65.58 -62.06
CA TYR A 168 1.53 65.00 -60.83
C TYR A 168 -0.01 64.86 -60.80
N GLY A 169 -0.71 65.22 -61.88
CA GLY A 169 -2.16 65.02 -62.03
C GLY A 169 -3.05 66.00 -61.27
N PHE A 170 -2.53 67.18 -60.89
CA PHE A 170 -3.30 68.21 -60.19
C PHE A 170 -4.05 69.17 -61.13
N LEU A 171 -3.77 69.12 -62.43
CA LEU A 171 -4.31 69.95 -63.50
C LEU A 171 -4.67 69.11 -64.73
#